data_AF-A0A351SZP0-F1
#
_entry.id   AF-A0A351SZP0-F1
#
_cell.length_a   1.000
_cell.length_b   1.000
_cell.length_c   1.000
_cell.angle_alpha   90.00
_cell.angle_beta   90.00
_cell.angle_gamma   90.00
#
_symmetry.space_group_name_H-M   'P 1'
#
loop_
_entity.id
_entity.type
_entity.pdbx_description
1 polymer ?
#
loop_
_entity_poly.entity_id
_entity_poly.type
_entity_poly.pdbx_seq_one_letter_code
_entity_poly.pdbx_strand_id
1 'polypeptide(L)'
;MKHQRIHFLTLYSFILLTFLTLQPFDPFGLSLRTKPSTFYLFAAQVDPQLKQIEEHLEAWRLPQAEEMVSRLARENLKSAAILDLHARLRFYQGRYEEALRFLEQALALEAANEPRQALRLLTQQTHDTVKKLKSFESAHFILSLDEVKDGILAPHALDTLEKSYQAIGQALGYFPQAKVRVEIAPDAASFHAISTLSLRDIEETGAVGICKFNKIMTISPRALMHGYRWLDSLSHEYLHYAIVGLSGNKAPIWLHEGMARFYETRWRHSELLKGNEDYLTPSNRTLLVQALEKNRFVGFKKMEPSLIYLETPEEVQLAYAEAASAVDFMVQRKGHDGIRELLSELEKRPSQEAIEKVLGSPYAAFEIQWKDFLKAKGLKEIEGSRVRRLKVKGNQKEDEEAVELKEIQSVVARNRTHLGDRLSERGRTIAAVQEYQRALQASPHSPIILIKLARVLAQRERYEEALPHLKKAQQLDPDSGNTYIQLGHLYH
;
A
#
# COMPACT_ATOMS: atom_id res chain seq x y z
N MET A 1 -20.44 49.79 -35.44
CA MET A 1 -20.89 48.39 -35.61
C MET A 1 -19.75 47.49 -35.15
N LYS A 2 -19.63 47.19 -33.85
CA LYS A 2 -20.10 45.97 -33.16
C LYS A 2 -19.73 44.65 -33.87
N HIS A 3 -18.64 44.00 -33.42
CA HIS A 3 -18.59 42.65 -32.83
C HIS A 3 -17.12 42.36 -32.46
N GLN A 4 -16.72 42.51 -31.19
CA GLN A 4 -16.76 41.56 -30.07
C GLN A 4 -15.54 40.63 -29.99
N ARG A 5 -14.71 40.94 -28.98
CA ARG A 5 -13.64 40.11 -28.41
C ARG A 5 -14.21 38.78 -27.91
N ILE A 6 -13.46 37.69 -28.10
CA ILE A 6 -13.63 36.45 -27.33
C ILE A 6 -12.31 36.18 -26.61
N HIS A 7 -12.38 36.28 -25.29
CA HIS A 7 -11.34 35.87 -24.34
C HIS A 7 -11.23 34.34 -24.35
N PHE A 8 -10.01 33.81 -24.48
CA PHE A 8 -9.69 32.44 -24.08
C PHE A 8 -9.63 32.40 -22.54
N LEU A 9 -10.68 31.88 -21.93
CA LEU A 9 -10.72 31.49 -20.53
C LEU A 9 -10.20 30.05 -20.43
N THR A 10 -9.06 29.90 -19.76
CA THR A 10 -8.56 28.64 -19.18
C THR A 10 -9.63 28.04 -18.25
N LEU A 11 -10.21 26.91 -18.63
CA LEU A 11 -11.01 26.08 -17.73
C LEU A 11 -10.12 25.00 -17.12
N TYR A 12 -9.84 25.15 -15.82
CA TYR A 12 -9.44 24.08 -14.93
C TYR A 12 -10.47 22.94 -15.00
N SER A 13 -10.06 21.73 -15.36
CA SER A 13 -10.87 20.52 -15.18
C SER A 13 -10.23 19.67 -14.09
N PHE A 14 -10.66 19.91 -12.85
CA PHE A 14 -10.61 18.96 -11.75
C PHE A 14 -11.86 18.08 -11.84
N ILE A 15 -11.72 16.75 -11.75
CA ILE A 15 -12.64 15.74 -11.17
C ILE A 15 -12.01 14.36 -11.50
N LEU A 16 -11.46 13.64 -10.52
CA LEU A 16 -12.10 12.73 -9.54
C LEU A 16 -12.77 11.51 -10.19
N LEU A 17 -12.11 10.35 -10.11
CA LEU A 17 -12.75 9.03 -9.94
C LEU A 17 -11.64 8.00 -9.81
N THR A 18 -11.42 7.47 -8.60
CA THR A 18 -10.93 6.10 -8.41
C THR A 18 -11.16 5.54 -7.01
N PHE A 19 -11.30 4.22 -6.98
CA PHE A 19 -11.83 3.38 -5.91
C PHE A 19 -10.73 2.44 -5.40
N LEU A 20 -10.38 2.48 -4.11
CA LEU A 20 -9.77 1.34 -3.43
C LEU A 20 -10.14 1.26 -1.93
N THR A 21 -10.72 0.07 -1.62
CA THR A 21 -10.62 -0.78 -0.41
C THR A 21 -10.84 -0.12 0.96
N LEU A 22 -11.85 -0.43 1.77
CA LEU A 22 -12.53 -1.69 2.12
C LEU A 22 -14.06 -1.51 2.21
N GLN A 23 -14.79 -1.92 1.16
CA GLN A 23 -16.25 -2.03 1.13
C GLN A 23 -16.61 -3.28 0.32
N PRO A 24 -17.77 -3.92 0.56
CA PRO A 24 -18.23 -5.04 -0.26
C PRO A 24 -18.29 -4.65 -1.73
N PHE A 25 -18.06 -5.65 -2.59
CA PHE A 25 -18.02 -5.61 -4.05
C PHE A 25 -18.83 -4.48 -4.73
N ASP A 26 -18.16 -3.40 -5.15
CA ASP A 26 -18.67 -2.39 -6.11
C ASP A 26 -17.80 -2.43 -7.38
N PRO A 27 -18.28 -3.01 -8.49
CA PRO A 27 -17.48 -3.18 -9.69
C PRO A 27 -17.37 -1.94 -10.59
N PHE A 28 -18.07 -0.83 -10.32
CA PHE A 28 -18.13 0.31 -11.26
C PHE A 28 -17.87 1.69 -10.68
N GLY A 29 -17.73 1.80 -9.37
CA GLY A 29 -17.43 3.09 -8.77
C GLY A 29 -18.47 4.18 -9.02
N LEU A 30 -19.75 3.78 -9.05
CA LEU A 30 -20.89 4.67 -9.31
C LEU A 30 -21.47 5.30 -8.02
N SER A 31 -20.67 5.51 -6.98
CA SER A 31 -21.08 6.32 -5.82
C SER A 31 -20.69 7.79 -6.01
N LEU A 32 -21.45 8.49 -6.86
CA LEU A 32 -21.68 9.91 -6.64
C LEU A 32 -22.95 10.05 -5.81
N ARG A 33 -22.77 10.53 -4.57
CA ARG A 33 -23.80 11.12 -3.71
C ARG A 33 -24.90 10.17 -3.22
N THR A 34 -24.60 9.23 -2.34
CA THR A 34 -25.48 8.92 -1.19
C THR A 34 -24.67 8.30 -0.04
N LYS A 35 -25.20 8.46 1.17
CA LYS A 35 -24.63 8.11 2.49
C LYS A 35 -24.06 6.66 2.56
N PRO A 36 -23.14 6.36 3.50
CA PRO A 36 -22.64 5.00 3.69
C PRO A 36 -23.79 4.08 4.13
N SER A 37 -23.70 2.81 3.74
CA SER A 37 -24.61 1.69 4.04
C SER A 37 -25.96 1.68 3.30
N THR A 38 -25.96 1.17 2.06
CA THR A 38 -27.05 0.34 1.50
C THR A 38 -26.58 -0.37 0.21
N PHE A 39 -25.75 -1.41 0.35
CA PHE A 39 -25.78 -2.52 -0.61
C PHE A 39 -26.92 -3.44 -0.18
N TYR A 40 -28.14 -3.01 -0.46
CA TYR A 40 -29.31 -3.87 -0.38
C TYR A 40 -29.92 -3.93 -1.78
N LEU A 41 -29.82 -5.14 -2.36
CA LEU A 41 -30.90 -5.65 -3.18
C LEU A 41 -32.24 -5.39 -2.46
N PHE A 42 -33.24 -5.05 -3.26
CA PHE A 42 -34.63 -4.82 -2.92
C PHE A 42 -35.18 -5.55 -1.68
N ALA A 43 -36.05 -4.83 -0.97
CA ALA A 43 -37.02 -5.26 0.03
C ALA A 43 -37.48 -6.74 -0.06
N ALA A 44 -36.85 -7.60 0.74
CA ALA A 44 -37.39 -8.78 1.40
C ALA A 44 -36.35 -9.16 2.47
N GLN A 45 -36.75 -9.77 3.59
CA GLN A 45 -35.79 -10.24 4.61
C GLN A 45 -34.71 -11.10 3.94
N VAL A 46 -33.48 -10.58 3.83
CA VAL A 46 -32.33 -11.36 3.35
C VAL A 46 -32.24 -12.57 4.28
N ASP A 47 -32.29 -13.76 3.69
CA ASP A 47 -32.18 -15.01 4.43
C ASP A 47 -30.99 -14.92 5.39
N PRO A 48 -31.21 -15.05 6.72
CA PRO A 48 -30.15 -14.96 7.71
C PRO A 48 -28.95 -15.87 7.42
N GLN A 49 -29.18 -17.02 6.77
CA GLN A 49 -28.11 -17.93 6.37
C GLN A 49 -27.24 -17.35 5.26
N LEU A 50 -27.82 -16.70 4.25
CA LEU A 50 -27.06 -16.05 3.18
C LEU A 50 -26.20 -14.92 3.74
N LYS A 51 -26.78 -14.08 4.62
CA LYS A 51 -26.05 -13.00 5.29
C LYS A 51 -24.85 -13.52 6.08
N GLN A 52 -25.03 -14.62 6.83
CA GLN A 52 -23.94 -15.22 7.59
C GLN A 52 -22.83 -15.80 6.69
N ILE A 53 -23.18 -16.38 5.54
CA ILE A 53 -22.18 -16.82 4.54
C ILE A 53 -21.39 -15.62 4.02
N GLU A 54 -22.06 -14.51 3.70
CA GLU A 54 -21.38 -13.30 3.25
C GLU A 54 -20.44 -12.75 4.31
N GLU A 55 -20.84 -12.73 5.58
CA GLU A 55 -19.97 -12.34 6.69
C GLU A 55 -18.73 -13.25 6.78
N HIS A 56 -18.87 -14.56 6.60
CA HIS A 56 -17.73 -15.47 6.53
C HIS A 56 -16.85 -15.23 5.31
N LEU A 57 -17.43 -14.95 4.13
CA LEU A 57 -16.67 -14.63 2.93
C LEU A 57 -15.91 -13.32 3.09
N GLU A 58 -16.53 -12.26 3.58
CA GLU A 58 -15.87 -10.96 3.79
C GLU A 58 -14.77 -11.02 4.86
N ALA A 59 -14.92 -11.88 5.87
CA ALA A 59 -13.91 -12.17 6.89
C ALA A 59 -12.88 -13.25 6.47
N TRP A 60 -12.93 -13.75 5.23
CA TRP A 60 -12.09 -14.83 4.68
C TRP A 60 -12.08 -16.13 5.51
N ARG A 61 -13.19 -16.42 6.20
CA ARG A 61 -13.46 -17.67 6.92
C ARG A 61 -13.98 -18.73 5.95
N LEU A 62 -13.13 -19.08 4.98
CA LEU A 62 -13.53 -19.90 3.83
C LEU A 62 -14.00 -21.32 4.19
N PRO A 63 -13.40 -22.04 5.17
CA PRO A 63 -13.92 -23.35 5.56
C PRO A 63 -15.37 -23.30 6.07
N GLN A 64 -15.70 -22.29 6.89
CA GLN A 64 -17.05 -22.09 7.40
C GLN A 64 -18.02 -21.71 6.27
N ALA A 65 -17.61 -20.80 5.38
CA ALA A 65 -18.40 -20.46 4.20
C ALA A 65 -18.64 -21.68 3.30
N GLU A 66 -17.63 -22.51 3.08
CA GLU A 66 -17.75 -23.72 2.26
C GLU A 66 -18.70 -24.76 2.84
N GLU A 67 -18.66 -24.98 4.15
CA GLU A 67 -19.60 -25.87 4.83
C GLU A 67 -21.04 -25.40 4.64
N MET A 68 -21.30 -24.11 4.88
CA MET A 68 -22.63 -23.51 4.77
C MET A 68 -23.15 -23.51 3.33
N VAL A 69 -22.32 -23.09 2.37
CA VAL A 69 -22.67 -23.11 0.95
C VAL A 69 -22.96 -24.53 0.47
N SER A 70 -22.15 -25.52 0.90
CA SER A 70 -22.36 -26.93 0.54
C SER A 70 -23.63 -27.52 1.16
N ARG A 71 -24.07 -27.01 2.31
CA ARG A 71 -25.34 -27.41 2.94
C ARG A 71 -26.53 -26.89 2.12
N LEU A 72 -26.52 -25.60 1.78
CA LEU A 72 -27.55 -24.98 0.93
C LEU A 72 -27.67 -25.65 -0.44
N ALA A 73 -26.54 -26.05 -1.03
CA ALA A 73 -26.54 -26.74 -2.32
C ALA A 73 -27.26 -28.11 -2.29
N ARG A 74 -27.20 -28.84 -1.17
CA ARG A 74 -27.88 -30.14 -1.00
C ARG A 74 -29.39 -29.99 -0.85
N GLU A 75 -29.85 -28.85 -0.39
CA GLU A 75 -31.27 -28.50 -0.29
C GLU A 75 -31.89 -28.15 -1.66
N ASN A 76 -31.10 -28.30 -2.74
CA ASN A 76 -31.51 -28.28 -4.15
C ASN A 76 -32.06 -26.92 -4.65
N LEU A 77 -31.75 -25.84 -3.94
CA LEU A 77 -32.04 -24.48 -4.34
C LEU A 77 -31.03 -24.01 -5.39
N LYS A 78 -31.29 -24.28 -6.68
CA LYS A 78 -30.53 -23.67 -7.79
C LYS A 78 -30.98 -22.23 -8.04
N SER A 79 -30.76 -21.36 -7.05
CA SER A 79 -30.97 -19.92 -7.21
C SER A 79 -29.69 -19.25 -7.72
N ALA A 80 -29.84 -18.15 -8.46
CA ALA A 80 -28.70 -17.37 -8.93
C ALA A 80 -27.84 -16.86 -7.75
N ALA A 81 -28.47 -16.52 -6.61
CA ALA A 81 -27.79 -16.09 -5.39
C ALA A 81 -26.88 -17.19 -4.78
N ILE A 82 -27.31 -18.45 -4.74
CA ILE A 82 -26.48 -19.54 -4.20
C ILE A 82 -25.31 -19.85 -5.15
N LEU A 83 -25.55 -19.78 -6.46
CA LEU A 83 -24.49 -19.92 -7.46
C LEU A 83 -23.46 -18.78 -7.35
N ASP A 84 -23.89 -17.54 -7.06
CA ASP A 84 -22.98 -16.41 -6.80
C ASP A 84 -22.11 -16.65 -5.55
N LEU A 85 -22.68 -17.22 -4.48
CA LEU A 85 -21.91 -17.58 -3.29
C LEU A 85 -20.88 -18.67 -3.59
N HIS A 86 -21.24 -19.71 -4.36
CA HIS A 86 -20.29 -20.70 -4.84
C HIS A 86 -19.18 -20.06 -5.68
N ALA A 87 -19.53 -19.18 -6.61
CA ALA A 87 -18.56 -18.49 -7.45
C ALA A 87 -17.56 -17.66 -6.63
N ARG A 88 -18.06 -16.82 -5.71
CA ARG A 88 -17.23 -15.99 -4.83
C ARG A 88 -16.32 -16.84 -3.94
N LEU A 89 -16.85 -17.91 -3.35
CA LEU A 89 -16.06 -18.84 -2.54
C LEU A 89 -14.92 -19.47 -3.37
N ARG A 90 -15.21 -19.98 -4.57
CA ARG A 90 -14.20 -20.56 -5.46
C ARG A 90 -13.18 -19.52 -5.91
N PHE A 91 -13.60 -18.29 -6.17
CA PHE A 91 -12.72 -17.16 -6.47
C PHE A 91 -11.76 -16.85 -5.30
N TYR A 92 -12.26 -16.80 -4.06
CA TYR A 92 -11.43 -16.57 -2.85
C TYR A 92 -10.52 -17.75 -2.50
N GLN A 93 -10.80 -18.94 -3.05
CA GLN A 93 -9.94 -20.12 -2.97
C GLN A 93 -8.92 -20.22 -4.12
N GLY A 94 -8.99 -19.32 -5.12
CA GLY A 94 -8.14 -19.39 -6.32
C GLY A 94 -8.58 -20.41 -7.36
N ARG A 95 -9.77 -21.00 -7.20
CA ARG A 95 -10.35 -21.99 -8.11
C ARG A 95 -11.15 -21.28 -9.20
N TYR A 96 -10.45 -20.47 -10.00
CA TYR A 96 -11.06 -19.52 -10.92
C TYR A 96 -11.89 -20.17 -12.02
N GLU A 97 -11.45 -21.32 -12.55
CA GLU A 97 -12.21 -22.07 -13.56
C GLU A 97 -13.54 -22.59 -12.98
N GLU A 98 -13.55 -23.06 -11.73
CA GLU A 98 -14.79 -23.45 -11.04
C GLU A 98 -15.69 -22.23 -10.80
N ALA A 99 -15.12 -21.10 -10.40
CA ALA A 99 -15.86 -19.87 -10.20
C ALA A 99 -16.55 -19.40 -11.49
N LEU A 100 -15.86 -19.45 -12.64
CA LEU A 100 -16.45 -19.13 -13.95
C LEU A 100 -17.63 -20.02 -14.28
N ARG A 101 -17.52 -21.34 -14.07
CA ARG A 101 -18.63 -22.28 -14.31
C ARG A 101 -19.88 -21.94 -13.48
N PHE A 102 -19.71 -21.53 -12.21
CA PHE A 102 -20.83 -21.10 -11.37
C PHE A 102 -21.42 -19.76 -11.83
N LEU A 103 -20.59 -18.80 -12.24
CA LEU A 103 -21.05 -17.50 -12.75
C LEU A 103 -21.82 -17.65 -14.07
N GLU A 104 -21.37 -18.52 -14.97
CA GLU A 104 -22.07 -18.83 -16.22
C GLU A 104 -23.45 -19.44 -15.96
N GLN A 105 -23.54 -20.39 -15.01
CA GLN A 105 -24.82 -20.95 -14.60
C GLN A 105 -25.74 -19.89 -13.98
N ALA A 106 -25.20 -19.00 -13.15
CA ALA A 106 -25.98 -17.92 -12.53
C ALA A 106 -26.48 -16.90 -13.56
N LEU A 107 -25.64 -16.52 -14.54
CA LEU A 107 -26.02 -15.64 -15.65
C LEU A 107 -27.04 -16.28 -16.60
N ALA A 108 -27.05 -17.61 -16.73
CA ALA A 108 -28.08 -18.32 -17.50
C ALA A 108 -29.47 -18.21 -16.84
N LEU A 109 -29.54 -18.04 -15.51
CA LEU A 109 -30.79 -17.80 -14.78
C LEU A 109 -31.20 -16.33 -14.83
N GLU A 110 -30.23 -15.42 -14.73
CA GLU A 110 -30.42 -13.98 -14.63
C GLU A 110 -29.32 -13.23 -15.39
N ALA A 111 -29.54 -13.04 -16.70
CA ALA A 111 -28.52 -12.51 -17.59
C ALA A 111 -28.17 -11.03 -17.34
N ALA A 112 -29.14 -10.20 -16.93
CA ALA A 112 -29.00 -8.75 -16.82
C ALA A 112 -28.41 -8.25 -15.48
N ASN A 113 -27.76 -9.12 -14.70
CA ASN A 113 -27.17 -8.75 -13.41
C ASN A 113 -25.77 -8.15 -13.60
N GLU A 114 -25.66 -6.81 -13.59
CA GLU A 114 -24.39 -6.09 -13.80
C GLU A 114 -23.28 -6.48 -12.80
N PRO A 115 -23.54 -6.58 -11.47
CA PRO A 115 -22.52 -7.05 -10.53
C PRO A 115 -21.94 -8.42 -10.88
N ARG A 116 -22.80 -9.37 -11.24
CA ARG A 116 -22.40 -10.73 -11.62
C ARG A 116 -21.57 -10.75 -12.90
N GLN A 117 -21.97 -9.95 -13.90
CA GLN A 117 -21.20 -9.80 -15.14
C GLN A 117 -19.80 -9.25 -14.86
N ALA A 118 -19.68 -8.26 -13.97
CA ALA A 118 -18.39 -7.70 -13.60
C ALA A 118 -17.52 -8.70 -12.82
N LEU A 119 -18.09 -9.47 -11.89
CA LEU A 119 -17.35 -10.53 -11.18
C LEU A 119 -16.86 -11.59 -12.16
N ARG A 120 -17.67 -11.95 -13.16
CA ARG A 120 -17.29 -12.89 -14.22
C ARG A 120 -16.16 -12.35 -15.08
N LEU A 121 -16.20 -11.08 -15.47
CA LEU A 121 -15.11 -10.44 -16.21
C LEU A 121 -13.80 -10.44 -15.39
N LEU A 122 -13.86 -10.00 -14.13
CA LEU A 122 -12.71 -10.01 -13.23
C LEU A 122 -12.15 -11.42 -13.03
N THR A 123 -13.02 -12.41 -12.84
CA THR A 123 -12.63 -13.82 -12.68
C THR A 123 -11.92 -14.33 -13.93
N GLN A 124 -12.45 -14.00 -15.12
CA GLN A 124 -11.86 -14.40 -16.39
C GLN A 124 -10.46 -13.77 -16.56
N GLN A 125 -10.35 -12.47 -16.36
CA GLN A 125 -9.07 -11.74 -16.45
C GLN A 125 -8.04 -12.26 -15.44
N THR A 126 -8.47 -12.52 -14.21
CA THR A 126 -7.62 -13.11 -13.18
C THR A 126 -7.15 -14.51 -13.59
N HIS A 127 -8.06 -15.37 -14.03
CA HIS A 127 -7.73 -16.73 -14.48
C HIS A 127 -6.73 -16.71 -15.64
N ASP A 128 -7.00 -15.90 -16.66
CA ASP A 128 -6.16 -15.82 -17.87
C ASP A 128 -4.76 -15.27 -17.60
N THR A 129 -4.62 -14.47 -16.55
CA THR A 129 -3.35 -13.91 -16.10
C THR A 129 -2.59 -14.92 -15.24
N VAL A 130 -3.21 -15.40 -14.16
CA VAL A 130 -2.58 -16.28 -13.16
C VAL A 130 -2.18 -17.62 -13.76
N LYS A 131 -2.95 -18.18 -14.71
CA LYS A 131 -2.62 -19.47 -15.35
C LYS A 131 -1.30 -19.48 -16.13
N LYS A 132 -0.76 -18.29 -16.45
CA LYS A 132 0.53 -18.13 -17.14
C LYS A 132 1.71 -18.02 -16.16
N LEU A 133 1.44 -17.87 -14.87
CA LEU A 133 2.45 -17.69 -13.84
C LEU A 133 2.88 -19.05 -13.29
N LYS A 134 4.13 -19.12 -12.83
CA LYS A 134 4.68 -20.28 -12.14
C LYS A 134 4.44 -20.16 -10.64
N SER A 135 4.00 -21.25 -10.00
CA SER A 135 3.81 -21.30 -8.56
C SER A 135 5.05 -21.85 -7.83
N PHE A 136 5.36 -21.23 -6.70
CA PHE A 136 6.39 -21.58 -5.73
C PHE A 136 5.72 -21.64 -4.35
N GLU A 137 6.18 -22.53 -3.48
CA GLU A 137 5.55 -22.72 -2.18
C GLU A 137 6.56 -22.69 -1.04
N SER A 138 6.11 -22.20 0.11
CA SER A 138 6.73 -22.36 1.42
C SER A 138 5.77 -23.08 2.36
N ALA A 139 6.05 -23.05 3.67
CA ALA A 139 5.19 -23.68 4.67
C ALA A 139 3.80 -23.01 4.72
N HIS A 140 3.76 -21.68 4.67
CA HIS A 140 2.54 -20.90 4.88
C HIS A 140 2.10 -20.08 3.66
N PHE A 141 2.84 -20.11 2.55
CA PHE A 141 2.53 -19.29 1.37
C PHE A 141 2.57 -20.08 0.06
N ILE A 142 1.73 -19.65 -0.88
CA ILE A 142 1.76 -20.04 -2.30
C ILE A 142 1.99 -18.76 -3.10
N LEU A 143 3.17 -18.65 -3.72
CA LEU A 143 3.60 -17.51 -4.52
C LEU A 143 3.46 -17.84 -6.01
N SER A 144 2.84 -16.97 -6.80
CA SER A 144 2.78 -17.10 -8.26
C SER A 144 3.40 -15.88 -8.95
N LEU A 145 4.33 -16.11 -9.88
CA LEU A 145 5.03 -15.05 -10.63
C LEU A 145 5.51 -15.51 -12.02
N ASP A 146 5.95 -14.56 -12.86
CA ASP A 146 6.60 -14.86 -14.15
C ASP A 146 8.00 -15.43 -13.90
N GLU A 147 8.19 -16.74 -14.08
CA GLU A 147 9.46 -17.43 -13.80
C GLU A 147 10.62 -16.92 -14.65
N VAL A 148 10.36 -16.54 -15.90
CA VAL A 148 11.41 -16.13 -16.84
C VAL A 148 11.93 -14.74 -16.49
N LYS A 149 11.04 -13.80 -16.14
CA LYS A 149 11.42 -12.41 -15.88
C LYS A 149 11.69 -12.11 -14.41
N ASP A 150 10.97 -12.77 -13.53
CA ASP A 150 10.86 -12.43 -12.11
C ASP A 150 11.19 -13.65 -11.20
N GLY A 151 11.70 -14.76 -11.75
CA GLY A 151 12.06 -15.98 -11.01
C GLY A 151 13.06 -15.74 -9.86
N ILE A 152 13.96 -14.76 -10.00
CA ILE A 152 14.91 -14.38 -8.95
C ILE A 152 14.23 -13.83 -7.69
N LEU A 153 12.99 -13.32 -7.80
CA LEU A 153 12.26 -12.77 -6.67
C LEU A 153 11.73 -13.86 -5.74
N ALA A 154 11.51 -15.09 -6.23
CA ALA A 154 10.77 -16.11 -5.48
C ALA A 154 11.41 -16.46 -4.12
N PRO A 155 12.73 -16.73 -4.03
CA PRO A 155 13.36 -17.05 -2.74
C PRO A 155 13.28 -15.90 -1.74
N HIS A 156 13.47 -14.65 -2.20
CA HIS A 156 13.41 -13.46 -1.35
C HIS A 156 11.98 -13.16 -0.87
N ALA A 157 11.00 -13.30 -1.76
CA ALA A 157 9.60 -13.11 -1.42
C ALA A 157 9.14 -14.10 -0.36
N LEU A 158 9.41 -15.40 -0.55
CA LEU A 158 9.00 -16.45 0.39
C LEU A 158 9.73 -16.32 1.75
N ASP A 159 11.04 -16.05 1.76
CA ASP A 159 11.79 -15.81 3.00
C ASP A 159 11.24 -14.61 3.79
N THR A 160 10.97 -13.49 3.12
CA THR A 160 10.34 -12.33 3.76
C THR A 160 8.96 -12.65 4.29
N LEU A 161 8.10 -13.30 3.51
CA LEU A 161 6.74 -13.65 3.93
C LEU A 161 6.72 -14.61 5.13
N GLU A 162 7.62 -15.60 5.17
CA GLU A 162 7.76 -16.50 6.32
C GLU A 162 8.26 -15.78 7.57
N LYS A 163 9.21 -14.84 7.42
CA LYS A 163 9.63 -13.98 8.53
C LYS A 163 8.51 -13.05 9.00
N SER A 164 7.75 -12.48 8.07
CA SER A 164 6.55 -11.69 8.37
C SER A 164 5.50 -12.53 9.09
N TYR A 165 5.26 -13.76 8.66
CA TYR A 165 4.35 -14.70 9.31
C TYR A 165 4.73 -14.93 10.77
N GLN A 166 6.01 -15.17 11.06
CA GLN A 166 6.49 -15.33 12.43
C GLN A 166 6.39 -14.02 13.23
N ALA A 167 6.92 -12.91 12.72
CA ALA A 167 6.96 -11.64 13.45
C ALA A 167 5.57 -11.08 13.75
N ILE A 168 4.68 -11.09 12.75
CA ILE A 168 3.31 -10.61 12.88
C ILE A 168 2.47 -11.61 13.68
N GLY A 169 2.65 -12.92 13.46
CA GLY A 169 1.91 -13.94 14.20
C GLY A 169 2.25 -13.94 15.68
N GLN A 170 3.52 -13.73 16.05
CA GLN A 170 3.93 -13.56 17.45
C GLN A 170 3.32 -12.29 18.07
N ALA A 171 3.35 -11.16 17.35
CA ALA A 171 2.79 -9.91 17.84
C ALA A 171 1.26 -9.97 17.96
N LEU A 172 0.57 -10.48 16.94
CA LEU A 172 -0.89 -10.42 16.84
C LEU A 172 -1.59 -11.73 17.22
N GLY A 173 -0.85 -12.76 17.61
CA GLY A 173 -1.41 -14.06 18.02
C GLY A 173 -2.20 -14.75 16.90
N TYR A 174 -1.92 -14.42 15.64
CA TYR A 174 -2.68 -14.89 14.49
C TYR A 174 -1.78 -15.59 13.48
N PHE A 175 -2.09 -16.86 13.26
CA PHE A 175 -1.35 -17.76 12.40
C PHE A 175 -2.35 -18.43 11.44
N PRO A 176 -2.51 -17.90 10.21
CA PRO A 176 -3.33 -18.53 9.18
C PRO A 176 -2.98 -20.01 9.05
N GLN A 177 -4.01 -20.87 9.10
CA GLN A 177 -3.84 -22.32 8.99
C GLN A 177 -3.75 -22.76 7.52
N ALA A 178 -4.49 -22.08 6.64
CA ALA A 178 -4.38 -22.28 5.21
C ALA A 178 -3.22 -21.45 4.65
N LYS A 179 -2.57 -21.95 3.60
CA LYS A 179 -1.52 -21.18 2.92
C LYS A 179 -2.10 -19.91 2.32
N VAL A 180 -1.43 -18.78 2.56
CA VAL A 180 -1.82 -17.48 1.99
C VAL A 180 -1.32 -17.39 0.55
N ARG A 181 -2.21 -16.97 -0.35
CA ARG A 181 -1.89 -16.83 -1.79
C ARG A 181 -1.28 -15.47 -2.06
N VAL A 182 -0.20 -15.46 -2.81
CA VAL A 182 0.55 -14.26 -3.21
C VAL A 182 0.77 -14.29 -4.72
N GLU A 183 0.41 -13.21 -5.41
CA GLU A 183 0.53 -13.09 -6.86
C GLU A 183 1.36 -11.84 -7.20
N ILE A 184 2.53 -12.03 -7.84
CA ILE A 184 3.36 -10.92 -8.33
C ILE A 184 3.12 -10.76 -9.83
N ALA A 185 2.43 -9.69 -10.19
CA ALA A 185 2.13 -9.34 -11.57
C ALA A 185 3.37 -8.80 -12.30
N PRO A 186 3.71 -9.30 -13.50
CA PRO A 186 4.92 -8.89 -14.22
C PRO A 186 4.87 -7.45 -14.79
N ASP A 187 3.68 -6.87 -14.90
CA ASP A 187 3.42 -5.53 -15.45
C ASP A 187 2.08 -4.95 -14.94
N ALA A 188 1.82 -3.67 -15.25
CA ALA A 188 0.63 -2.95 -14.82
C ALA A 188 -0.68 -3.53 -15.38
N ALA A 189 -0.65 -4.05 -16.62
CA ALA A 189 -1.82 -4.68 -17.23
C ALA A 189 -2.22 -5.96 -16.51
N SER A 190 -1.24 -6.79 -16.16
CA SER A 190 -1.45 -7.99 -15.36
C SER A 190 -1.91 -7.65 -13.95
N PHE A 191 -1.36 -6.59 -13.33
CA PHE A 191 -1.76 -6.15 -11.99
C PHE A 191 -3.20 -5.61 -11.96
N HIS A 192 -3.60 -4.85 -12.98
CA HIS A 192 -4.99 -4.45 -13.21
C HIS A 192 -5.90 -5.69 -13.37
N ALA A 193 -5.52 -6.66 -14.20
CA ALA A 193 -6.33 -7.83 -14.52
C ALA A 193 -6.63 -8.76 -13.33
N ILE A 194 -5.75 -8.81 -12.32
CA ILE A 194 -5.92 -9.65 -11.14
C ILE A 194 -6.51 -8.90 -9.94
N SER A 195 -6.65 -7.57 -10.01
CA SER A 195 -7.06 -6.70 -8.91
C SER A 195 -8.30 -5.86 -9.27
N THR A 196 -8.65 -4.90 -8.42
CA THR A 196 -9.70 -3.89 -8.71
C THR A 196 -9.13 -2.51 -9.05
N LEU A 197 -7.81 -2.39 -9.20
CA LEU A 197 -7.15 -1.14 -9.55
C LEU A 197 -7.36 -0.81 -11.02
N SER A 198 -7.62 0.45 -11.36
CA SER A 198 -7.50 0.90 -12.75
C SER A 198 -6.03 1.05 -13.15
N LEU A 199 -5.73 1.02 -14.45
CA LEU A 199 -4.36 1.34 -14.94
C LEU A 199 -3.92 2.73 -14.47
N ARG A 200 -4.85 3.68 -14.47
CA ARG A 200 -4.62 5.03 -13.99
C ARG A 200 -4.21 5.06 -12.52
N ASP A 201 -4.83 4.24 -11.67
CA ASP A 201 -4.43 4.15 -10.25
C ASP A 201 -3.00 3.65 -10.10
N ILE A 202 -2.66 2.59 -10.83
CA ILE A 202 -1.33 1.98 -10.78
C ILE A 202 -0.28 3.02 -11.21
N GLU A 203 -0.56 3.79 -12.26
CA GLU A 203 0.35 4.78 -12.83
C GLU A 203 0.43 6.10 -12.05
N GLU A 204 -0.70 6.65 -11.57
CA GLU A 204 -0.77 7.96 -10.93
C GLU A 204 -0.61 7.92 -9.40
N THR A 205 -1.23 6.93 -8.73
CA THR A 205 -1.18 6.82 -7.26
C THR A 205 0.08 6.08 -6.79
N GLY A 206 0.69 5.29 -7.68
CA GLY A 206 1.84 4.45 -7.35
C GLY A 206 1.47 3.28 -6.45
N ALA A 207 0.23 2.78 -6.53
CA ALA A 207 -0.17 1.56 -5.85
C ALA A 207 0.66 0.37 -6.36
N VAL A 208 1.41 -0.25 -5.44
CA VAL A 208 2.34 -1.36 -5.75
C VAL A 208 1.89 -2.69 -5.16
N GLY A 209 0.90 -2.68 -4.28
CA GLY A 209 0.38 -3.81 -3.54
C GLY A 209 -1.09 -3.62 -3.20
N ILE A 210 -1.81 -4.73 -3.06
CA ILE A 210 -3.17 -4.78 -2.57
C ILE A 210 -3.45 -6.16 -1.97
N CYS A 211 -4.04 -6.17 -0.78
CA CYS A 211 -4.57 -7.37 -0.14
C CYS A 211 -6.10 -7.39 -0.24
N LYS A 212 -6.64 -8.25 -1.10
CA LYS A 212 -8.08 -8.38 -1.33
C LYS A 212 -8.41 -9.80 -1.81
N PHE A 213 -9.66 -10.21 -1.66
CA PHE A 213 -10.16 -11.49 -2.17
C PHE A 213 -9.42 -12.71 -1.60
N ASN A 214 -9.00 -12.65 -0.33
CA ASN A 214 -8.22 -13.66 0.34
C ASN A 214 -6.88 -13.98 -0.37
N LYS A 215 -6.24 -12.94 -0.93
CA LYS A 215 -4.89 -13.02 -1.51
C LYS A 215 -4.16 -11.68 -1.44
N ILE A 216 -2.84 -11.77 -1.49
CA ILE A 216 -1.93 -10.64 -1.66
C ILE A 216 -1.58 -10.53 -3.14
N MET A 217 -1.66 -9.33 -3.69
CA MET A 217 -1.25 -9.04 -5.06
C MET A 217 -0.27 -7.89 -5.06
N THR A 218 0.84 -8.01 -5.77
CA THR A 218 1.80 -6.91 -5.96
C THR A 218 2.24 -6.81 -7.41
N ILE A 219 2.78 -5.67 -7.80
CA ILE A 219 3.45 -5.52 -9.10
C ILE A 219 4.94 -5.86 -8.98
N SER A 220 5.56 -6.44 -10.00
CA SER A 220 7.00 -6.71 -9.98
C SER A 220 7.78 -5.40 -9.80
N PRO A 221 8.83 -5.36 -8.95
CA PRO A 221 9.72 -4.19 -8.83
C PRO A 221 10.32 -3.78 -10.17
N ARG A 222 10.49 -4.71 -11.12
CA ARG A 222 10.96 -4.44 -12.48
C ARG A 222 10.00 -3.58 -13.32
N ALA A 223 8.71 -3.58 -12.98
CA ALA A 223 7.70 -2.76 -13.68
C ALA A 223 7.83 -1.26 -13.34
N LEU A 224 8.54 -0.92 -12.26
CA LEU A 224 8.82 0.46 -11.86
C LEU A 224 10.23 0.87 -12.27
N MET A 225 10.41 2.14 -12.62
CA MET A 225 11.68 2.67 -13.16
C MET A 225 12.90 2.42 -12.25
N HIS A 226 12.72 2.57 -10.94
CA HIS A 226 13.79 2.39 -9.95
C HIS A 226 13.47 1.28 -8.94
N GLY A 227 12.44 0.46 -9.22
CA GLY A 227 11.87 -0.42 -8.21
C GLY A 227 11.30 0.32 -7.01
N TYR A 228 11.08 -0.43 -5.93
CA TYR A 228 10.57 0.05 -4.65
C TYR A 228 10.97 -0.94 -3.54
N ARG A 229 10.67 -0.65 -2.28
CA ARG A 229 10.94 -1.54 -1.13
C ARG A 229 9.96 -2.72 -1.08
N TRP A 230 9.95 -3.50 -2.15
CA TRP A 230 8.93 -4.50 -2.44
C TRP A 230 8.81 -5.61 -1.38
N LEU A 231 9.90 -5.94 -0.68
CA LEU A 231 9.86 -6.88 0.45
C LEU A 231 9.09 -6.32 1.66
N ASP A 232 9.30 -5.03 2.01
CA ASP A 232 8.49 -4.42 3.08
C ASP A 232 7.05 -4.27 2.64
N SER A 233 6.80 -3.96 1.37
CA SER A 233 5.44 -3.92 0.82
C SER A 233 4.76 -5.29 0.89
N LEU A 234 5.45 -6.40 0.66
CA LEU A 234 4.88 -7.74 0.87
C LEU A 234 4.49 -7.98 2.33
N SER A 235 5.35 -7.57 3.27
CA SER A 235 5.04 -7.64 4.70
C SER A 235 3.86 -6.74 5.09
N HIS A 236 3.76 -5.56 4.48
CA HIS A 236 2.66 -4.61 4.64
C HIS A 236 1.33 -5.24 4.20
N GLU A 237 1.27 -5.79 2.99
CA GLU A 237 0.06 -6.46 2.48
C GLU A 237 -0.32 -7.69 3.29
N TYR A 238 0.66 -8.47 3.77
CA TYR A 238 0.38 -9.58 4.67
C TYR A 238 -0.20 -9.11 6.01
N LEU A 239 0.15 -7.91 6.50
CA LEU A 239 -0.51 -7.39 7.68
C LEU A 239 -1.98 -7.06 7.43
N HIS A 240 -2.32 -6.46 6.28
CA HIS A 240 -3.72 -6.27 5.90
C HIS A 240 -4.48 -7.59 5.90
N TYR A 241 -3.84 -8.67 5.44
CA TYR A 241 -4.40 -10.02 5.51
C TYR A 241 -4.72 -10.46 6.94
N ALA A 242 -3.77 -10.28 7.86
CA ALA A 242 -3.95 -10.62 9.26
C ALA A 242 -5.04 -9.78 9.94
N ILE A 243 -5.12 -8.48 9.62
CA ILE A 243 -6.13 -7.57 10.18
C ILE A 243 -7.54 -8.00 9.76
N VAL A 244 -7.75 -8.39 8.50
CA VAL A 244 -9.05 -8.90 8.03
C VAL A 244 -9.45 -10.14 8.82
N GLY A 245 -8.53 -11.10 8.97
CA GLY A 245 -8.80 -12.35 9.70
C GLY A 245 -9.10 -12.17 11.19
N LEU A 246 -8.47 -11.18 11.84
CA LEU A 246 -8.63 -10.88 13.27
C LEU A 246 -9.81 -9.96 13.61
N SER A 247 -10.22 -9.12 12.66
CA SER A 247 -11.27 -8.11 12.86
C SER A 247 -12.56 -8.39 12.10
N GLY A 248 -12.65 -9.52 11.40
CA GLY A 248 -13.79 -9.84 10.55
C GLY A 248 -14.04 -8.80 9.46
N ASN A 249 -12.96 -8.19 8.95
CA ASN A 249 -13.01 -7.08 8.00
C ASN A 249 -13.77 -5.83 8.52
N LYS A 250 -13.67 -5.54 9.83
CA LYS A 250 -14.35 -4.39 10.47
C LYS A 250 -13.40 -3.29 10.95
N ALA A 251 -12.09 -3.49 10.82
CA ALA A 251 -11.13 -2.45 11.18
C ALA A 251 -11.28 -1.21 10.26
N PRO A 252 -11.23 0.02 10.82
CA PRO A 252 -11.25 1.25 10.02
C PRO A 252 -9.97 1.37 9.18
N ILE A 253 -10.03 2.13 8.08
CA ILE A 253 -8.93 2.28 7.12
C ILE A 253 -7.68 2.84 7.80
N TRP A 254 -7.83 3.86 8.64
CA TRP A 254 -6.66 4.43 9.32
C TRP A 254 -5.96 3.39 10.20
N LEU A 255 -6.69 2.44 10.79
CA LEU A 255 -6.09 1.40 11.62
C LEU A 255 -5.39 0.35 10.75
N HIS A 256 -6.00 -0.04 9.63
CA HIS A 256 -5.36 -0.88 8.61
C HIS A 256 -3.99 -0.33 8.23
N GLU A 257 -3.98 0.92 7.74
CA GLU A 257 -2.77 1.56 7.26
C GLU A 257 -1.76 1.89 8.36
N GLY A 258 -2.24 2.36 9.52
CA GLY A 258 -1.39 2.66 10.66
C GLY A 258 -0.68 1.42 11.19
N MET A 259 -1.41 0.31 11.30
CA MET A 259 -0.81 -0.97 11.68
C MET A 259 0.17 -1.44 10.61
N ALA A 260 -0.22 -1.39 9.33
CA ALA A 260 0.62 -1.85 8.23
C ALA A 260 1.97 -1.13 8.25
N ARG A 261 1.95 0.20 8.37
CA ARG A 261 3.16 1.03 8.52
C ARG A 261 3.96 0.74 9.79
N PHE A 262 3.30 0.42 10.90
CA PHE A 262 3.97 0.14 12.16
C PHE A 262 4.67 -1.22 12.21
N TYR A 263 4.15 -2.24 11.52
CA TYR A 263 4.72 -3.61 11.54
C TYR A 263 5.51 -3.97 10.27
N GLU A 264 5.41 -3.23 9.16
CA GLU A 264 5.94 -3.63 7.84
C GLU A 264 7.45 -3.92 7.77
N THR A 265 8.29 -3.39 8.67
CA THR A 265 9.74 -3.63 8.65
C THR A 265 10.19 -4.73 9.61
N ARG A 266 9.33 -5.20 10.52
CA ARG A 266 9.72 -6.12 11.60
C ARG A 266 10.25 -7.47 11.09
N TRP A 267 9.84 -7.90 9.90
CA TRP A 267 10.35 -9.13 9.27
C TRP A 267 11.87 -9.11 9.07
N ARG A 268 12.49 -7.93 9.03
CA ARG A 268 13.94 -7.76 8.89
C ARG A 268 14.72 -8.27 10.10
N HIS A 269 14.03 -8.54 11.22
CA HIS A 269 14.66 -8.85 12.50
C HIS A 269 14.12 -10.14 13.11
N SER A 270 14.93 -11.20 13.09
CA SER A 270 14.76 -12.33 14.00
C SER A 270 15.45 -12.00 15.35
N GLU A 271 14.67 -11.62 16.36
CA GLU A 271 15.00 -11.45 17.80
C GLU A 271 16.27 -10.67 18.25
N LEU A 272 17.15 -10.18 17.37
CA LEU A 272 18.50 -9.71 17.72
C LEU A 272 18.76 -8.19 17.66
N LEU A 273 17.77 -7.34 17.35
CA LEU A 273 17.96 -5.89 17.32
C LEU A 273 16.91 -5.18 18.18
N LYS A 274 17.13 -5.21 19.50
CA LYS A 274 16.44 -4.35 20.46
C LYS A 274 16.90 -2.89 20.23
N GLY A 275 16.04 -2.07 19.64
CA GLY A 275 15.97 -0.67 20.06
C GLY A 275 16.10 0.46 19.03
N ASN A 276 15.94 0.26 17.72
CA ASN A 276 16.01 1.41 16.78
C ASN A 276 15.17 1.25 15.49
N GLU A 277 14.01 0.57 15.55
CA GLU A 277 13.07 0.66 14.42
C GLU A 277 12.17 1.87 14.59
N ASP A 278 12.42 2.89 13.76
CA ASP A 278 11.48 3.99 13.57
C ASP A 278 10.47 3.58 12.51
N TYR A 279 9.24 3.29 12.93
CA TYR A 279 8.10 3.11 12.02
C TYR A 279 7.80 4.38 11.21
N LEU A 280 8.37 5.52 11.62
CA LEU A 280 8.33 6.74 10.84
C LEU A 280 9.52 6.78 9.88
N THR A 281 9.22 6.85 8.60
CA THR A 281 10.20 7.32 7.62
C THR A 281 10.64 8.75 7.99
N PRO A 282 11.83 9.21 7.55
CA PRO A 282 12.30 10.55 7.84
C PRO A 282 11.32 11.66 7.44
N SER A 283 10.60 11.47 6.33
CA SER A 283 9.57 12.40 5.86
C SER A 283 8.32 12.36 6.71
N ASN A 284 7.83 11.18 7.07
CA ASN A 284 6.69 11.02 7.98
C ASN A 284 6.97 11.63 9.35
N ARG A 285 8.18 11.43 9.88
CA ARG A 285 8.63 12.04 11.14
C ARG A 285 8.61 13.57 11.03
N THR A 286 9.19 14.14 9.98
CA THR A 286 9.23 15.59 9.77
C THR A 286 7.84 16.18 9.64
N LEU A 287 6.96 15.59 8.82
CA LEU A 287 5.58 16.02 8.68
C LEU A 287 4.82 15.96 10.01
N LEU A 288 5.00 14.88 10.79
CA LEU A 288 4.34 14.72 12.08
C LEU A 288 4.81 15.76 13.11
N VAL A 289 6.11 16.07 13.14
CA VAL A 289 6.65 17.14 13.99
C VAL A 289 6.08 18.50 13.58
N GLN A 290 6.07 18.82 12.29
CA GLN A 290 5.49 20.07 11.79
C GLN A 290 3.99 20.18 12.08
N ALA A 291 3.25 19.07 11.97
CA ALA A 291 1.84 19.00 12.32
C ALA A 291 1.62 19.25 13.82
N LEU A 292 2.48 18.70 14.68
CA LEU A 292 2.43 18.88 16.12
C LEU A 292 2.71 20.33 16.53
N GLU A 293 3.76 20.94 15.97
CA GLU A 293 4.13 22.33 16.26
C GLU A 293 3.07 23.34 15.80
N LYS A 294 2.49 23.11 14.61
CA LYS A 294 1.49 24.00 14.01
C LYS A 294 0.05 23.64 14.42
N ASN A 295 -0.14 22.56 15.18
CA ASN A 295 -1.43 21.95 15.47
C ASN A 295 -2.30 21.71 14.21
N ARG A 296 -1.68 21.20 13.14
CA ARG A 296 -2.30 20.95 11.83
C ARG A 296 -2.23 19.47 11.48
N PHE A 297 -3.16 18.71 12.05
CA PHE A 297 -3.33 17.28 11.80
C PHE A 297 -4.37 17.03 10.71
N VAL A 298 -4.30 15.89 10.04
CA VAL A 298 -5.31 15.38 9.11
C VAL A 298 -6.54 14.91 9.89
N GLY A 299 -6.31 14.13 10.96
CA GLY A 299 -7.33 13.56 11.82
C GLY A 299 -7.97 12.29 11.24
N PHE A 300 -8.20 11.30 12.11
CA PHE A 300 -8.63 9.94 11.72
C PHE A 300 -9.95 9.90 10.94
N LYS A 301 -10.88 10.83 11.22
CA LYS A 301 -12.16 10.89 10.51
C LYS A 301 -12.00 11.24 9.03
N LYS A 302 -11.01 12.07 8.66
CA LYS A 302 -10.75 12.47 7.27
C LYS A 302 -10.10 11.33 6.46
N MET A 303 -9.52 10.34 7.13
CA MET A 303 -8.93 9.17 6.51
C MET A 303 -9.98 8.14 6.04
N GLU A 304 -11.23 8.29 6.50
CA GLU A 304 -12.36 7.44 6.14
C GLU A 304 -13.18 8.04 4.98
N PRO A 305 -13.70 7.23 4.04
CA PRO A 305 -13.55 5.78 3.93
C PRO A 305 -12.33 5.35 3.09
N SER A 306 -11.45 6.28 2.72
CA SER A 306 -10.21 6.00 1.99
C SER A 306 -9.27 7.20 2.03
N LEU A 307 -7.95 6.96 2.07
CA LEU A 307 -6.92 8.01 2.05
C LEU A 307 -6.84 8.75 0.70
N ILE A 308 -7.46 8.22 -0.36
CA ILE A 308 -7.46 8.85 -1.69
C ILE A 308 -8.20 10.20 -1.74
N TYR A 309 -9.07 10.48 -0.76
CA TYR A 309 -9.79 11.76 -0.69
C TYR A 309 -8.96 12.90 -0.10
N LEU A 310 -7.73 12.62 0.36
CA LEU A 310 -6.81 13.66 0.82
C LEU A 310 -6.25 14.44 -0.38
N GLU A 311 -6.04 15.74 -0.20
CA GLU A 311 -5.86 16.66 -1.32
C GLU A 311 -4.44 16.61 -1.90
N THR A 312 -3.47 16.23 -1.08
CA THR A 312 -2.05 16.28 -1.43
C THR A 312 -1.30 15.02 -0.97
N PRO A 313 -0.23 14.60 -1.66
CA PRO A 313 0.61 13.50 -1.20
C PRO A 313 1.21 13.73 0.20
N GLU A 314 1.54 14.97 0.54
CA GLU A 314 2.02 15.35 1.87
C GLU A 314 0.97 15.08 2.94
N GLU A 315 -0.30 15.35 2.64
CA GLU A 315 -1.42 15.02 3.54
C GLU A 315 -1.58 13.50 3.70
N VAL A 316 -1.43 12.72 2.62
CA VAL A 316 -1.46 11.25 2.67
C VAL A 316 -0.31 10.71 3.54
N GLN A 317 0.91 11.20 3.35
CA GLN A 317 2.07 10.79 4.16
C GLN A 317 1.92 11.19 5.64
N LEU A 318 1.39 12.39 5.90
CA LEU A 318 1.07 12.79 7.26
C LEU A 318 0.00 11.88 7.87
N ALA A 319 -1.02 11.49 7.11
CA ALA A 319 -2.05 10.56 7.59
C ALA A 319 -1.45 9.19 7.97
N TYR A 320 -0.53 8.64 7.16
CA TYR A 320 0.22 7.44 7.52
C TYR A 320 1.02 7.62 8.81
N ALA A 321 1.70 8.76 8.97
CA ALA A 321 2.48 9.08 10.17
C ALA A 321 1.59 9.16 11.42
N GLU A 322 0.44 9.84 11.31
CA GLU A 322 -0.55 9.95 12.38
C GLU A 322 -1.06 8.58 12.80
N ALA A 323 -1.56 7.80 11.83
CA ALA A 323 -2.10 6.46 12.04
C ALA A 323 -1.08 5.50 12.67
N ALA A 324 0.14 5.44 12.14
CA ALA A 324 1.18 4.56 12.67
C ALA A 324 1.62 4.97 14.08
N SER A 325 1.70 6.28 14.36
CA SER A 325 2.04 6.76 15.70
C SER A 325 0.93 6.58 16.72
N ALA A 326 -0.33 6.54 16.27
CA ALA A 326 -1.48 6.19 17.10
C ALA A 326 -1.46 4.71 17.48
N VAL A 327 -1.08 3.83 16.54
CA VAL A 327 -0.82 2.41 16.84
C VAL A 327 0.32 2.26 17.83
N ASP A 328 1.43 2.96 17.63
CA ASP A 328 2.53 2.94 18.61
C ASP A 328 2.06 3.38 20.00
N PHE A 329 1.31 4.46 20.11
CA PHE A 329 0.72 4.89 21.39
C PHE A 329 -0.10 3.77 22.06
N MET A 330 -0.95 3.06 21.29
CA MET A 330 -1.74 1.95 21.81
C MET A 330 -0.85 0.77 22.25
N VAL A 331 0.19 0.45 21.48
CA VAL A 331 1.17 -0.59 21.83
C VAL A 331 1.96 -0.23 23.09
N GLN A 332 2.40 1.01 23.25
CA GLN A 332 3.10 1.45 24.47
C GLN A 332 2.21 1.41 25.71
N ARG A 333 0.89 1.61 25.54
CA ARG A 333 -0.09 1.63 26.63
C ARG A 333 -0.58 0.25 27.04
N LYS A 334 -0.80 -0.64 26.08
CA LYS A 334 -1.51 -1.93 26.28
C LYS A 334 -0.75 -3.15 25.74
N GLY A 335 0.46 -2.94 25.22
CA GLY A 335 1.24 -3.98 24.57
C GLY A 335 0.59 -4.46 23.27
N HIS A 336 1.21 -5.47 22.68
CA HIS A 336 0.64 -6.15 21.52
C HIS A 336 -0.67 -6.87 21.85
N ASP A 337 -0.84 -7.34 23.09
CA ASP A 337 -2.07 -7.97 23.60
C ASP A 337 -3.28 -7.04 23.49
N GLY A 338 -3.12 -5.75 23.81
CA GLY A 338 -4.19 -4.76 23.63
C GLY A 338 -4.57 -4.57 22.17
N ILE A 339 -3.62 -4.65 21.23
CA ILE A 339 -3.93 -4.58 19.79
C ILE A 339 -4.71 -5.82 19.35
N ARG A 340 -4.37 -7.01 19.86
CA ARG A 340 -5.13 -8.25 19.61
C ARG A 340 -6.56 -8.13 20.12
N GLU A 341 -6.72 -7.62 21.34
CA GLU A 341 -8.04 -7.36 21.91
C GLU A 341 -8.81 -6.35 21.05
N LEU A 342 -8.18 -5.27 20.61
CA LEU A 342 -8.82 -4.24 19.78
C LEU A 342 -9.38 -4.84 18.49
N LEU A 343 -8.60 -5.66 17.79
CA LEU A 343 -9.05 -6.32 16.56
C LEU A 343 -10.23 -7.27 16.84
N SER A 344 -10.16 -8.07 17.91
CA SER A 344 -11.28 -8.94 18.30
C SER A 344 -12.54 -8.16 18.67
N GLU A 345 -12.40 -6.98 19.29
CA GLU A 345 -13.54 -6.15 19.67
C GLU A 345 -14.18 -5.45 18.47
N LEU A 346 -13.43 -5.14 17.42
CA LEU A 346 -13.95 -4.57 16.18
C LEU A 346 -14.98 -5.48 15.48
N GLU A 347 -14.94 -6.80 15.71
CA GLU A 347 -15.98 -7.71 15.22
C GLU A 347 -17.33 -7.51 15.92
N LYS A 348 -17.30 -7.02 17.17
CA LYS A 348 -18.46 -7.00 18.07
C LYS A 348 -19.08 -5.61 18.17
N ARG A 349 -18.28 -4.56 17.95
CA ARG A 349 -18.70 -3.18 18.21
C ARG A 349 -18.01 -2.18 17.27
N PRO A 350 -18.56 -0.95 17.12
CA PRO A 350 -17.93 0.11 16.35
C PRO A 350 -16.52 0.46 16.86
N SER A 351 -15.70 1.02 15.97
CA SER A 351 -14.28 1.29 16.24
C SER A 351 -14.02 2.17 17.45
N GLN A 352 -14.83 3.21 17.67
CA GLN A 352 -14.70 4.09 18.83
C GLN A 352 -14.90 3.33 20.14
N GLU A 353 -15.96 2.53 20.25
CA GLU A 353 -16.26 1.74 21.44
C GLU A 353 -15.22 0.63 21.68
N ALA A 354 -14.65 0.07 20.61
CA ALA A 354 -13.56 -0.90 20.71
C ALA A 354 -12.29 -0.26 21.29
N ILE A 355 -11.93 0.93 20.81
CA ILE A 355 -10.78 1.69 21.33
C ILE A 355 -11.00 2.10 22.77
N GLU A 356 -12.20 2.56 23.13
CA GLU A 356 -12.56 2.91 24.51
C GLU A 356 -12.43 1.74 25.46
N LYS A 357 -12.94 0.57 25.06
CA LYS A 357 -12.83 -0.66 25.84
C LYS A 357 -11.38 -1.04 26.10
N VAL A 358 -10.55 -1.09 25.06
CA VAL A 358 -9.15 -1.52 25.20
C VAL A 358 -8.33 -0.51 25.99
N LEU A 359 -8.49 0.78 25.72
CA LEU A 359 -7.72 1.82 26.40
C LEU A 359 -8.21 2.08 27.83
N GLY A 360 -9.49 1.85 28.11
CA GLY A 360 -10.11 2.15 29.39
C GLY A 360 -10.36 3.65 29.61
N SER A 361 -10.47 4.41 28.52
CA SER A 361 -10.75 5.86 28.56
C SER A 361 -11.66 6.27 27.40
N PRO A 362 -12.48 7.33 27.54
CA PRO A 362 -13.33 7.82 26.45
C PRO A 362 -12.55 8.13 25.18
N TYR A 363 -13.15 7.94 24.00
CA TYR A 363 -12.53 8.16 22.71
C TYR A 363 -12.10 9.62 22.53
N ALA A 364 -12.86 10.56 23.09
CA ALA A 364 -12.47 11.98 23.10
C ALA A 364 -11.13 12.24 23.82
N ALA A 365 -10.78 11.40 24.80
CA ALA A 365 -9.51 11.51 25.52
C ALA A 365 -8.35 10.84 24.76
N PHE A 366 -8.62 9.94 23.80
CA PHE A 366 -7.61 9.22 23.03
C PHE A 366 -6.72 10.20 22.23
N GLU A 367 -7.32 11.09 21.44
CA GLU A 367 -6.54 12.02 20.61
C GLU A 367 -5.68 12.97 21.44
N ILE A 368 -6.19 13.43 22.58
CA ILE A 368 -5.46 14.31 23.50
C ILE A 368 -4.23 13.57 24.07
N GLN A 369 -4.46 12.37 24.61
CA GLN A 369 -3.40 11.56 25.21
C GLN A 369 -2.35 11.12 24.20
N TRP A 370 -2.76 10.79 22.97
CA TRP A 370 -1.84 10.48 21.88
C TRP A 370 -0.99 11.69 21.49
N LYS A 371 -1.56 12.89 21.37
CA LYS A 371 -0.79 14.11 21.09
C LYS A 371 0.20 14.44 22.21
N ASP A 372 -0.18 14.24 23.47
CA ASP A 372 0.73 14.44 24.60
C ASP A 372 1.86 13.40 24.62
N PHE A 373 1.57 12.16 24.21
CA PHE A 373 2.58 11.14 23.96
C PHE A 373 3.57 11.55 22.85
N LEU A 374 3.08 12.12 21.74
CA LEU A 374 3.94 12.64 20.68
C LEU A 374 4.85 13.77 21.16
N LYS A 375 4.34 14.70 21.98
CA LYS A 375 5.17 15.76 22.60
C LYS A 375 6.24 15.15 23.50
N ALA A 376 5.88 14.17 24.33
CA ALA A 376 6.78 13.51 25.26
C ALA A 376 7.91 12.74 24.54
N LYS A 377 7.68 12.23 23.33
CA LYS A 377 8.70 11.58 22.51
C LYS A 377 9.84 12.51 22.08
N GLY A 378 9.64 13.83 22.07
CA GLY A 378 10.68 14.79 21.67
C GLY A 378 11.21 14.57 20.26
N LEU A 379 10.34 14.15 19.33
CA LEU A 379 10.69 13.94 17.93
C LEU A 379 11.24 15.24 17.32
N LYS A 380 12.21 15.11 16.42
CA LYS A 380 12.82 16.24 15.71
C LYS A 380 12.65 16.06 14.22
N GLU A 381 12.47 17.18 13.52
CA GLU A 381 12.52 17.20 12.07
C GLU A 381 13.87 16.67 11.56
N ILE A 382 13.82 15.93 10.46
CA ILE A 382 15.01 15.48 9.75
C ILE A 382 15.15 16.37 8.52
N GLU A 383 16.08 17.31 8.59
CA GLU A 383 16.39 18.22 7.50
C GLU A 383 16.69 17.43 6.22
N GLY A 384 16.07 17.84 5.12
CA GLY A 384 16.27 17.23 3.80
C GLY A 384 15.51 15.94 3.52
N SER A 385 14.70 15.47 4.47
CA SER A 385 13.71 14.40 4.23
C SER A 385 12.62 14.85 3.23
N ARG A 386 12.03 13.90 2.51
CA ARG A 386 11.15 14.17 1.35
C ARG A 386 9.98 13.21 1.23
N VAL A 387 8.84 13.74 0.77
CA VAL A 387 7.72 12.90 0.31
C VAL A 387 7.97 12.52 -1.15
N ARG A 388 8.02 11.21 -1.43
CA ARG A 388 8.17 10.69 -2.81
C ARG A 388 6.82 10.40 -3.46
N ARG A 389 6.79 10.46 -4.79
CA ARG A 389 5.77 9.80 -5.62
C ARG A 389 6.43 8.66 -6.39
N LEU A 390 5.86 7.45 -6.29
CA LEU A 390 6.27 6.33 -7.13
C LEU A 390 5.75 6.56 -8.56
N LYS A 391 6.54 6.20 -9.57
CA LYS A 391 6.18 6.35 -10.99
C LYS A 391 6.34 5.03 -11.73
N VAL A 392 5.31 4.62 -12.43
CA VAL A 392 5.35 3.49 -13.37
C VAL A 392 6.14 3.91 -14.62
N LYS A 393 6.82 2.94 -15.24
CA LYS A 393 7.57 3.18 -16.48
C LYS A 393 6.62 3.56 -17.63
N GLY A 394 6.52 4.85 -17.93
CA GLY A 394 5.75 5.40 -19.05
C GLY A 394 6.59 5.65 -20.32
N ASN A 395 5.92 5.98 -21.42
CA ASN A 395 6.56 6.29 -22.72
C ASN A 395 7.10 7.73 -22.83
N GLN A 396 6.86 8.60 -21.84
CA GLN A 396 7.31 9.99 -21.86
C GLN A 396 8.53 10.17 -20.95
N LYS A 397 9.72 10.28 -21.56
CA LYS A 397 10.86 10.98 -20.97
C LYS A 397 10.54 12.49 -20.92
N GLU A 398 9.61 12.93 -20.09
CA GLU A 398 9.76 14.31 -19.60
C GLU A 398 11.10 14.37 -18.86
N ASP A 399 11.90 15.42 -19.08
CA ASP A 399 13.27 15.54 -18.54
C ASP A 399 13.27 15.30 -17.01
N GLU A 400 13.56 14.07 -16.58
CA GLU A 400 13.57 13.63 -15.18
C GLU A 400 14.53 14.50 -14.36
N GLU A 401 15.62 14.92 -14.98
CA GLU A 401 16.56 15.89 -14.42
C GLU A 401 15.87 17.22 -14.09
N ALA A 402 14.97 17.71 -14.93
CA ALA A 402 14.22 18.93 -14.68
C ALA A 402 13.23 18.79 -13.51
N VAL A 403 12.71 17.58 -13.25
CA VAL A 403 11.86 17.30 -12.09
C VAL A 403 12.72 17.19 -10.82
N GLU A 404 13.78 16.39 -10.84
CA GLU A 404 14.73 16.24 -9.73
C GLU A 404 15.35 17.58 -9.30
N LEU A 405 15.73 18.43 -10.26
CA LEU A 405 16.29 19.74 -9.97
C LEU A 405 15.27 20.67 -9.30
N LYS A 406 13.99 20.62 -9.70
CA LYS A 406 12.92 21.43 -9.06
C LYS A 406 12.74 21.10 -7.58
N GLU A 407 13.04 19.87 -7.17
CA GLU A 407 12.96 19.43 -5.77
C GLU A 407 14.08 19.97 -4.87
N ILE A 408 15.18 20.46 -5.45
CA ILE A 408 16.25 21.10 -4.68
C ILE A 408 15.78 22.50 -4.29
N GLN A 409 15.46 22.72 -3.00
CA GLN A 409 14.88 23.98 -2.53
C GLN A 409 15.77 25.21 -2.77
N SER A 410 17.06 25.10 -2.48
CA SER A 410 18.01 26.20 -2.72
C SER A 410 18.25 26.41 -4.21
N VAL A 411 17.91 27.60 -4.71
CA VAL A 411 18.18 27.99 -6.11
C VAL A 411 19.67 27.92 -6.43
N VAL A 412 20.52 28.28 -5.46
CA VAL A 412 21.98 28.18 -5.61
C VAL A 412 22.40 26.72 -5.74
N ALA A 413 21.90 25.83 -4.86
CA ALA A 413 22.22 24.41 -4.94
C ALA A 413 21.68 23.79 -6.24
N ARG A 414 20.47 24.18 -6.68
CA ARG A 414 19.86 23.72 -7.93
C ARG A 414 20.69 24.10 -9.15
N ASN A 415 21.08 25.38 -9.26
CA ASN A 415 21.88 25.85 -10.38
C ASN A 415 23.26 25.19 -10.43
N ARG A 416 23.90 25.01 -9.27
CA ARG A 416 25.18 24.28 -9.17
C ARG A 416 25.04 22.80 -9.52
N THR A 417 23.96 22.16 -9.09
CA THR A 417 23.67 20.76 -9.45
C THR A 417 23.49 20.62 -10.95
N HIS A 418 22.71 21.51 -11.58
CA HIS A 418 22.53 21.52 -13.02
C HIS A 418 23.85 21.75 -13.77
N LEU A 419 24.71 22.65 -13.29
CA LEU A 419 26.05 22.83 -13.85
C LEU A 419 26.91 21.56 -13.68
N GLY A 420 26.86 20.93 -12.52
CA GLY A 420 27.52 19.64 -12.25
C GLY A 420 27.07 18.55 -13.22
N ASP A 421 25.75 18.44 -13.47
CA ASP A 421 25.17 17.52 -14.46
C ASP A 421 25.76 17.76 -15.85
N ARG A 422 25.76 19.01 -16.34
CA ARG A 422 26.35 19.39 -17.64
C ARG A 422 27.85 19.10 -17.75
N LEU A 423 28.59 19.28 -16.66
CA LEU A 423 30.01 18.98 -16.61
C LEU A 423 30.26 17.47 -16.64
N SER A 424 29.45 16.70 -15.92
CA SER A 424 29.51 15.24 -15.90
C SER A 424 29.19 14.64 -17.28
N GLU A 425 28.15 15.13 -17.96
CA GLU A 425 27.79 14.73 -19.33
C GLU A 425 28.96 14.94 -20.32
N ARG A 426 29.75 15.99 -20.12
CA ARG A 426 30.92 16.33 -20.95
C ARG A 426 32.20 15.60 -20.52
N GLY A 427 32.11 14.64 -19.60
CA GLY A 427 33.25 13.90 -19.06
C GLY A 427 34.17 14.72 -18.13
N ARG A 428 33.81 15.96 -17.79
CA ARG A 428 34.58 16.84 -16.89
C ARG A 428 34.31 16.51 -15.43
N THR A 429 34.57 15.26 -15.05
CA THR A 429 34.18 14.68 -13.75
C THR A 429 34.77 15.41 -12.54
N ILE A 430 35.99 15.96 -12.63
CA ILE A 430 36.60 16.74 -11.52
C ILE A 430 35.82 18.02 -11.25
N ALA A 431 35.49 18.76 -12.31
CA ALA A 431 34.72 19.99 -12.20
C ALA A 431 33.28 19.70 -11.73
N ALA A 432 32.69 18.60 -12.18
CA ALA A 432 31.38 18.15 -11.72
C ALA A 432 31.37 17.87 -10.21
N VAL A 433 32.37 17.13 -9.69
CA VAL A 433 32.52 16.87 -8.25
C VAL A 433 32.59 18.19 -7.45
N GLN A 434 33.38 19.17 -7.91
CA GLN A 434 33.50 20.46 -7.24
C GLN A 434 32.15 21.20 -7.20
N GLU A 435 31.41 21.22 -8.31
CA GLU A 435 30.10 21.89 -8.36
C GLU A 435 29.06 21.17 -7.50
N TYR A 436 29.04 19.83 -7.46
CA TYR A 436 28.15 19.10 -6.54
C TYR A 436 28.54 19.30 -5.07
N GLN A 437 29.83 19.37 -4.73
CA GLN A 437 30.26 19.68 -3.36
C GLN A 437 29.79 21.08 -2.94
N ARG A 438 29.91 22.07 -3.82
CA ARG A 438 29.40 23.43 -3.57
C ARG A 438 27.87 23.47 -3.53
N ALA A 439 27.19 22.64 -4.32
CA ALA A 439 25.74 22.48 -4.25
C ALA A 439 25.32 21.88 -2.89
N LEU A 440 26.06 20.88 -2.41
CA LEU A 440 25.83 20.24 -1.13
C LEU A 440 26.11 21.20 0.04
N GLN A 441 27.10 22.09 -0.05
CA GLN A 441 27.29 23.15 0.94
C GLN A 441 26.06 24.06 1.08
N ALA A 442 25.37 24.34 -0.02
CA ALA A 442 24.15 25.15 -0.03
C ALA A 442 22.87 24.34 0.30
N SER A 443 22.93 23.00 0.32
CA SER A 443 21.83 22.10 0.70
C SER A 443 22.40 20.78 1.24
N PRO A 444 22.91 20.75 2.49
CA PRO A 444 23.72 19.65 3.03
C PRO A 444 23.00 18.31 3.17
N HIS A 445 21.67 18.36 3.10
CA HIS A 445 20.77 17.23 3.29
C HIS A 445 19.97 16.93 2.03
N SER A 446 20.51 17.17 0.84
CA SER A 446 19.81 16.84 -0.41
C SER A 446 20.15 15.41 -0.89
N PRO A 447 19.26 14.40 -0.75
CA PRO A 447 19.44 13.08 -1.35
C PRO A 447 19.87 13.12 -2.81
N ILE A 448 19.24 13.96 -3.63
CA ILE A 448 19.57 14.10 -5.06
C ILE A 448 21.04 14.50 -5.26
N ILE A 449 21.52 15.50 -4.53
CA ILE A 449 22.91 15.97 -4.67
C ILE A 449 23.87 14.90 -4.14
N LEU A 450 23.55 14.25 -3.03
CA LEU A 450 24.36 13.17 -2.46
C LEU A 450 24.50 12.00 -3.44
N ILE A 451 23.42 11.57 -4.08
CA ILE A 451 23.41 10.50 -5.08
C ILE A 451 24.21 10.91 -6.32
N LYS A 452 23.98 12.12 -6.87
CA LYS A 452 24.71 12.63 -8.04
C LYS A 452 26.22 12.74 -7.78
N LEU A 453 26.60 13.28 -6.62
CA LEU A 453 28.01 13.36 -6.20
C LEU A 453 28.63 11.96 -6.08
N ALA A 454 27.97 11.04 -5.37
CA ALA A 454 28.45 9.68 -5.20
C ALA A 454 28.61 8.95 -6.54
N ARG A 455 27.66 9.11 -7.46
CA ARG A 455 27.71 8.53 -8.81
C ARG A 455 28.95 8.99 -9.57
N VAL A 456 29.27 10.29 -9.57
CA VAL A 456 30.46 10.80 -10.26
C VAL A 456 31.76 10.41 -9.55
N LEU A 457 31.75 10.29 -8.22
CA LEU A 457 32.87 9.74 -7.46
C LEU A 457 33.11 8.26 -7.81
N ALA A 458 32.06 7.46 -7.91
CA ALA A 458 32.12 6.05 -8.29
C ALA A 458 32.62 5.86 -9.74
N GLN A 459 32.20 6.72 -10.69
CA GLN A 459 32.76 6.73 -12.06
C GLN A 459 34.27 6.99 -12.11
N ARG A 460 34.82 7.55 -11.02
CA ARG A 460 36.25 7.80 -10.84
C ARG A 460 36.93 6.78 -9.93
N GLU A 461 36.26 5.67 -9.61
CA GLU A 461 36.74 4.62 -8.72
C GLU A 461 37.04 5.12 -7.28
N ARG A 462 36.49 6.27 -6.88
CA ARG A 462 36.63 6.85 -5.53
C ARG A 462 35.52 6.33 -4.63
N TYR A 463 35.43 5.01 -4.50
CA TYR A 463 34.34 4.32 -3.79
C TYR A 463 34.26 4.68 -2.31
N GLU A 464 35.42 4.79 -1.64
CA GLU A 464 35.51 5.18 -0.22
C GLU A 464 34.89 6.55 0.06
N GLU A 465 34.96 7.48 -0.90
CA GLU A 465 34.35 8.81 -0.77
C GLU A 465 32.87 8.80 -1.19
N ALA A 466 32.48 7.95 -2.13
CA ALA A 466 31.09 7.83 -2.59
C ALA A 466 30.17 7.19 -1.54
N LEU A 467 30.64 6.15 -0.86
CA LEU A 467 29.85 5.35 0.08
C LEU A 467 29.18 6.17 1.20
N PRO A 468 29.87 7.07 1.94
CA PRO A 468 29.22 7.85 2.99
C PRO A 468 28.10 8.76 2.46
N HIS A 469 28.23 9.27 1.22
CA HIS A 469 27.17 10.07 0.60
C HIS A 469 25.93 9.23 0.29
N LEU A 470 26.10 8.00 -0.23
CA LEU A 470 24.97 7.10 -0.49
C LEU A 470 24.32 6.61 0.80
N LYS A 471 25.09 6.28 1.84
CA LYS A 471 24.53 5.93 3.16
C LYS A 471 23.73 7.09 3.76
N LYS A 472 24.21 8.33 3.64
CA LYS A 472 23.44 9.52 4.06
C LYS A 472 22.17 9.70 3.23
N ALA A 473 22.24 9.49 1.91
CA ALA A 473 21.05 9.56 1.04
C ALA A 473 20.03 8.48 1.42
N GLN A 474 20.47 7.26 1.73
CA GLN A 474 19.61 6.17 2.19
C GLN A 474 18.92 6.51 3.52
N GLN A 475 19.63 7.13 4.45
CA GLN A 475 19.06 7.54 5.74
C GLN A 475 18.02 8.67 5.60
N LEU A 476 18.22 9.60 4.67
CA LEU A 476 17.32 10.73 4.44
C LEU A 476 16.09 10.35 3.59
N ASP A 477 16.27 9.37 2.72
CA ASP A 477 15.27 8.92 1.76
C ASP A 477 15.36 7.39 1.57
N PRO A 478 14.84 6.62 2.53
CA PRO A 478 14.95 5.16 2.54
C PRO A 478 14.23 4.48 1.38
N ASP A 479 13.31 5.18 0.72
CA ASP A 479 12.46 4.65 -0.35
C ASP A 479 13.03 4.99 -1.75
N SER A 480 14.22 5.62 -1.80
CA SER A 480 14.93 5.92 -3.03
C SER A 480 15.55 4.67 -3.67
N GLY A 481 14.84 4.07 -4.63
CA GLY A 481 15.35 2.98 -5.46
C GLY A 481 16.69 3.29 -6.14
N ASN A 482 16.87 4.53 -6.63
CA ASN A 482 18.12 4.98 -7.23
C ASN A 482 19.30 4.92 -6.23
N THR A 483 19.07 5.23 -4.95
CA THR A 483 20.12 5.09 -3.92
C THR A 483 20.59 3.64 -3.81
N TYR A 484 19.67 2.67 -3.83
CA TYR A 484 20.04 1.25 -3.78
C TYR A 484 20.73 0.78 -5.06
N ILE A 485 20.33 1.29 -6.24
CA ILE A 485 21.04 1.01 -7.50
C ILE A 485 22.49 1.50 -7.40
N GLN A 486 22.72 2.74 -6.95
CA GLN A 486 24.08 3.26 -6.80
C GLN A 486 24.89 2.52 -5.72
N LEU A 487 24.26 2.09 -4.63
CA LEU A 487 24.92 1.24 -3.62
C LEU A 487 25.30 -0.12 -4.20
N GLY A 488 24.42 -0.74 -4.99
CA GLY A 488 24.68 -1.98 -5.70
C GLY A 488 25.89 -1.87 -6.64
N HIS A 489 25.97 -0.79 -7.43
CA HIS A 489 27.12 -0.50 -8.30
C HIS A 489 28.43 -0.22 -7.54
N LEU A 490 28.36 0.10 -6.25
CA LEU A 490 29.54 0.34 -5.44
C LEU A 490 30.05 -0.94 -4.77
N TYR A 491 29.15 -1.86 -4.44
CA TYR A 491 29.49 -3.15 -3.81
C TYR A 491 29.86 -4.27 -4.81
N HIS A 492 29.48 -4.13 -6.07
CA HIS A 492 29.76 -5.06 -7.17
C HIS A 492 30.57 -4.37 -8.25
#